data_AF-A0A534YR67-F1
#
_entry.id   AF-A0A534YR67-F1
#
_cell.length_a   1.000
_cell.length_b   1.000
_cell.length_c   1.000
_cell.angle_alpha   90.00
_cell.angle_beta   90.00
_cell.angle_gamma   90.00
#
_symmetry.space_group_name_H-M   'P 1'
#
loop_
_entity.id
_entity.type
_entity.pdbx_description
1 polymer ?
#
loop_
_entity_poly.entity_id
_entity_poly.type
_entity_poly.pdbx_seq_one_letter_code
_entity_poly.pdbx_strand_id
1 'polypeptide(L)'
;MPTSRARRRRASSATRGCRRARWWRGRSPGSSSAAWSLRSGRGASTSTGRRESLREGCLAAANRHNADPVRVSRRLVAFFAALVIASTPAHAGAPRDGDVFVNAAGSRPWPGPQVTLPFFARKAWTSLVGRDGGAPRVPYDRAAMLENPSLTWIGHSTLLVRMDGVTFLTDPVFSERASPVSFAGPKRLVPPGVPLDELPPIDFVTLSHDHYDHTDLPSIEVLARRGTRFVAGLGMGDLVRDAGGEVLELDWGESVEMGAVRVHCVPAQHFSGRSVVGHNRRLWTGWVVEGPTHRFYHAGDTGYFDGFRALRERFGRIDVAALPIGAYEPAAIMRFVHLDPEEAVRAALDLEARYTVPMHWGTFDLTDEPPDEPPRRFRAAADAANLGPDRAWVLAVGETRRW
;
A
#
# COMPACT_ATOMS: atom_id res chain seq x y z
N MET A 1 -5.67 -66.45 21.79
CA MET A 1 -5.31 -66.80 20.40
C MET A 1 -5.14 -65.52 19.61
N PRO A 2 -3.95 -65.26 19.06
CA PRO A 2 -3.89 -64.70 17.71
C PRO A 2 -2.89 -65.48 16.85
N THR A 3 -3.32 -65.84 15.64
CA THR A 3 -2.55 -66.60 14.67
C THR A 3 -1.45 -65.76 14.03
N SER A 4 -0.23 -66.29 14.12
CA SER A 4 0.94 -66.00 13.29
C SER A 4 0.63 -66.16 11.78
N ARG A 5 1.38 -65.63 10.80
CA ARG A 5 2.81 -65.85 10.54
C ARG A 5 3.25 -65.10 9.26
N ALA A 6 4.46 -64.53 9.29
CA ALA A 6 5.55 -64.60 8.29
C ALA A 6 5.32 -64.11 6.83
N ARG A 7 6.28 -63.51 6.10
CA ARG A 7 7.75 -63.48 6.20
C ARG A 7 8.38 -62.41 5.26
N ARG A 8 9.64 -62.13 5.57
CA ARG A 8 10.62 -61.16 5.03
C ARG A 8 11.18 -61.48 3.63
N ARG A 9 11.75 -60.46 2.96
CA ARG A 9 13.17 -60.28 2.53
C ARG A 9 13.28 -58.95 1.72
N ARG A 10 14.05 -57.93 2.14
CA ARG A 10 15.49 -57.61 1.85
C ARG A 10 15.87 -57.83 0.38
N ALA A 11 16.68 -57.03 -0.33
CA ALA A 11 17.34 -55.71 -0.21
C ALA A 11 18.19 -55.60 -1.50
N SER A 12 18.44 -54.41 -2.07
CA SER A 12 19.78 -53.96 -2.54
C SER A 12 19.76 -52.71 -3.43
N SER A 13 20.75 -51.88 -3.16
CA SER A 13 21.32 -50.69 -3.82
C SER A 13 21.73 -50.80 -5.29
N ALA A 14 21.81 -49.64 -5.97
CA ALA A 14 22.90 -49.19 -6.89
C ALA A 14 22.40 -47.95 -7.71
N THR A 15 22.84 -46.73 -7.43
CA THR A 15 23.92 -45.95 -8.08
C THR A 15 23.80 -45.60 -9.58
N ARG A 16 23.91 -44.28 -9.82
CA ARG A 16 24.53 -43.54 -10.96
C ARG A 16 23.79 -43.47 -12.30
N GLY A 17 23.71 -42.24 -12.84
CA GLY A 17 23.40 -42.01 -14.25
C GLY A 17 23.17 -40.54 -14.63
N CYS A 18 24.21 -39.72 -14.59
CA CYS A 18 24.23 -38.41 -15.24
C CYS A 18 24.25 -38.59 -16.78
N ARG A 19 23.35 -37.96 -17.53
CA ARG A 19 23.53 -37.71 -18.98
C ARG A 19 22.94 -36.36 -19.39
N ARG A 20 23.82 -35.52 -19.95
CA ARG A 20 23.53 -34.37 -20.83
C ARG A 20 23.29 -34.86 -22.27
N ALA A 21 22.46 -34.15 -23.04
CA ALA A 21 22.61 -33.86 -24.48
C ALA A 21 21.43 -32.95 -24.92
N ARG A 22 21.67 -31.71 -25.34
CA ARG A 22 22.06 -31.18 -26.68
C ARG A 22 20.92 -31.08 -27.71
N TRP A 23 20.55 -29.83 -27.97
CA TRP A 23 20.38 -29.14 -29.26
C TRP A 23 20.07 -29.97 -30.51
N TRP A 24 18.98 -29.60 -31.18
CA TRP A 24 18.79 -29.74 -32.62
C TRP A 24 18.28 -28.42 -33.23
N ARG A 25 19.02 -27.91 -34.21
CA ARG A 25 18.55 -26.99 -35.26
C ARG A 25 18.26 -27.84 -36.50
N GLY A 26 17.26 -27.46 -37.31
CA GLY A 26 17.26 -27.89 -38.71
C GLY A 26 15.92 -27.85 -39.45
N ARG A 27 15.68 -26.71 -40.12
CA ARG A 27 15.20 -26.54 -41.52
C ARG A 27 13.84 -27.14 -41.96
N SER A 28 12.98 -26.22 -42.42
CA SER A 28 11.98 -26.37 -43.50
C SER A 28 12.67 -26.63 -44.87
N PRO A 29 11.96 -27.04 -45.95
CA PRO A 29 11.17 -26.06 -46.75
C PRO A 29 9.97 -26.59 -47.58
N GLY A 30 9.15 -25.63 -48.02
CA GLY A 30 8.40 -25.63 -49.29
C GLY A 30 6.91 -26.00 -49.20
N SER A 31 5.98 -25.50 -50.01
CA SER A 31 5.81 -24.30 -50.85
C SER A 31 4.61 -24.58 -51.77
N SER A 32 3.64 -23.67 -51.86
CA SER A 32 2.76 -23.43 -53.04
C SER A 32 1.68 -22.41 -52.63
N SER A 33 1.77 -21.13 -53.04
CA SER A 33 1.31 -20.54 -54.34
C SER A 33 -0.22 -20.53 -54.48
N ALA A 34 -0.94 -19.51 -54.94
CA ALA A 34 -0.63 -18.34 -55.79
C ALA A 34 -1.75 -17.29 -55.56
N ALA A 35 -1.47 -15.99 -55.47
CA ALA A 35 -1.33 -14.99 -56.55
C ALA A 35 -2.66 -14.42 -57.07
N TRP A 36 -2.75 -13.09 -57.19
CA TRP A 36 -3.05 -12.29 -58.40
C TRP A 36 -2.77 -10.80 -57.99
N SER A 37 -1.71 -10.14 -58.49
CA SER A 37 -1.61 -9.39 -59.78
C SER A 37 -2.36 -8.03 -59.73
N LEU A 38 -1.84 -6.85 -60.10
CA LEU A 38 -0.71 -6.47 -60.98
C LEU A 38 -0.45 -4.92 -60.98
N ARG A 39 0.83 -4.56 -61.23
CA ARG A 39 1.42 -3.42 -62.00
C ARG A 39 1.16 -1.97 -61.54
N SER A 40 2.05 -0.99 -61.72
CA SER A 40 3.36 -0.78 -62.42
C SER A 40 3.84 0.65 -62.06
N GLY A 41 5.10 1.09 -62.13
CA GLY A 41 6.37 0.52 -62.58
C GLY A 41 7.50 1.58 -62.57
N ARG A 42 8.74 1.05 -62.60
CA ARG A 42 10.03 1.51 -63.18
C ARG A 42 10.53 2.96 -63.06
N GLY A 43 11.81 3.06 -62.65
CA GLY A 43 12.78 4.07 -63.08
C GLY A 43 14.13 3.85 -62.38
N ALA A 44 15.21 3.65 -63.13
CA ALA A 44 16.53 3.22 -62.66
C ALA A 44 17.65 4.19 -63.11
N SER A 45 18.89 3.86 -62.68
CA SER A 45 20.22 4.31 -63.18
C SER A 45 20.91 5.40 -62.31
N THR A 46 22.24 5.54 -62.17
CA THR A 46 23.45 4.68 -62.12
C THR A 46 24.66 5.62 -61.86
N SER A 47 25.76 5.06 -61.33
CA SER A 47 27.18 5.53 -61.52
C SER A 47 27.61 6.80 -60.75
N THR A 48 28.86 7.07 -60.37
CA THR A 48 30.19 6.42 -60.27
C THR A 48 31.12 7.45 -59.60
N GLY A 49 32.20 7.05 -58.91
CA GLY A 49 33.28 7.99 -58.54
C GLY A 49 34.31 7.39 -57.59
N ARG A 50 35.60 7.61 -57.86
CA ARG A 50 36.78 6.85 -57.38
C ARG A 50 37.87 7.84 -56.89
N ARG A 51 38.87 7.33 -56.16
CA ARG A 51 40.22 7.89 -55.81
C ARG A 51 40.27 8.83 -54.59
N GLU A 52 41.32 8.93 -53.78
CA GLU A 52 42.71 8.42 -53.79
C GLU A 52 43.36 8.51 -52.38
N SER A 53 44.54 7.89 -52.25
CA SER A 53 45.41 7.67 -51.08
C SER A 53 46.19 8.88 -50.55
N LEU A 54 46.82 8.74 -49.35
CA LEU A 54 48.22 9.08 -48.92
C LEU A 54 48.27 8.96 -47.37
N ARG A 55 49.07 8.11 -46.69
CA ARG A 55 50.54 7.95 -46.46
C ARG A 55 51.05 8.59 -45.15
N GLU A 56 51.93 7.83 -44.45
CA GLU A 56 52.88 8.17 -43.35
C GLU A 56 52.28 8.33 -41.93
N GLY A 57 52.91 7.92 -40.81
CA GLY A 57 54.25 7.42 -40.50
C GLY A 57 54.64 7.85 -39.05
N CYS A 58 54.94 6.88 -38.18
CA CYS A 58 55.46 6.92 -36.78
C CYS A 58 55.79 8.24 -36.06
N LEU A 59 55.48 8.29 -34.74
CA LEU A 59 56.46 8.50 -33.65
C LEU A 59 55.84 8.29 -32.25
N ALA A 60 56.58 7.61 -31.38
CA ALA A 60 56.26 7.33 -29.99
C ALA A 60 56.83 8.40 -29.06
N ALA A 61 56.15 8.70 -27.95
CA ALA A 61 56.76 9.25 -26.74
C ALA A 61 55.96 8.92 -25.47
N ALA A 62 56.70 8.70 -24.38
CA ALA A 62 56.32 8.00 -23.16
C ALA A 62 55.47 8.77 -22.12
N ASN A 63 54.87 7.96 -21.24
CA ASN A 63 54.64 8.16 -19.80
C ASN A 63 53.77 9.33 -19.31
N ARG A 64 52.66 8.97 -18.62
CA ARG A 64 52.49 9.24 -17.17
C ARG A 64 51.22 8.59 -16.57
N HIS A 65 51.47 7.85 -15.49
CA HIS A 65 50.72 7.62 -14.24
C HIS A 65 49.18 7.44 -14.20
N ASN A 66 48.83 6.28 -13.62
CA ASN A 66 47.72 5.98 -12.69
C ASN A 66 46.41 6.77 -12.84
N ALA A 67 45.38 6.07 -13.31
CA ALA A 67 43.99 6.42 -13.12
C ALA A 67 43.49 6.02 -11.71
N ASP A 68 42.43 6.73 -11.29
CA ASP A 68 41.59 6.63 -10.09
C ASP A 68 42.06 7.33 -8.80
N PRO A 69 41.18 8.15 -8.17
CA PRO A 69 39.77 7.78 -7.91
C PRO A 69 38.71 8.78 -8.39
N VAL A 70 37.63 8.24 -8.95
CA VAL A 70 36.34 8.92 -9.08
C VAL A 70 35.75 9.19 -7.69
N ARG A 71 35.95 10.41 -7.18
CA ARG A 71 35.10 10.99 -6.13
C ARG A 71 33.73 11.31 -6.77
N VAL A 72 32.76 10.43 -6.59
CA VAL A 72 31.35 10.76 -6.85
C VAL A 72 30.92 11.78 -5.80
N SER A 73 30.89 13.06 -6.19
CA SER A 73 30.33 14.12 -5.35
C SER A 73 28.83 13.88 -5.17
N ARG A 74 28.37 13.66 -3.93
CA ARG A 74 26.95 13.76 -3.58
C ARG A 74 26.52 15.23 -3.73
N ARG A 75 25.88 15.57 -4.84
CA ARG A 75 25.11 16.82 -4.92
C ARG A 75 23.79 16.59 -4.19
N LEU A 76 23.71 17.07 -2.95
CA LEU A 76 22.43 17.38 -2.29
C LEU A 76 21.76 18.47 -3.14
N VAL A 77 20.81 18.09 -3.98
CA VAL A 77 19.89 19.03 -4.60
C VAL A 77 18.81 19.29 -3.57
N ALA A 78 18.97 20.36 -2.79
CA ALA A 78 17.88 20.89 -1.97
C ALA A 78 16.87 21.56 -2.91
N PHE A 79 15.80 20.84 -3.24
CA PHE A 79 14.65 21.42 -3.93
C PHE A 79 13.78 22.12 -2.88
N PHE A 80 13.88 23.45 -2.79
CA PHE A 80 12.94 24.25 -2.00
C PHE A 80 11.67 24.46 -2.84
N ALA A 81 10.69 23.58 -2.69
CA ALA A 81 9.31 23.90 -3.07
C ALA A 81 8.71 24.75 -1.95
N ALA A 82 8.17 25.92 -2.29
CA ALA A 82 7.45 26.76 -1.33
C ALA A 82 6.23 25.97 -0.80
N LEU A 83 6.28 25.61 0.48
CA LEU A 83 5.22 24.86 1.13
C LEU A 83 4.10 25.84 1.51
N VAL A 84 2.93 25.68 0.89
CA VAL A 84 1.74 26.46 1.23
C VAL A 84 0.82 25.55 2.04
N ILE A 85 0.76 25.80 3.35
CA ILE A 85 -0.30 25.25 4.20
C ILE A 85 -1.49 26.19 4.04
N ALA A 86 -2.56 25.69 3.44
CA ALA A 86 -3.79 26.46 3.24
C ALA A 86 -4.83 26.04 4.29
N SER A 87 -5.24 26.99 5.12
CA SER A 87 -6.42 26.87 5.99
C SER A 87 -7.65 27.34 5.20
N THR A 88 -8.63 26.46 4.94
CA THR A 88 -9.94 26.89 4.41
C THR A 88 -10.79 27.49 5.53
N PRO A 89 -11.65 28.50 5.28
CA PRO A 89 -12.39 29.17 6.34
C PRO A 89 -13.40 28.23 7.03
N ALA A 90 -13.50 28.34 8.36
CA ALA A 90 -14.51 27.73 9.22
C ALA A 90 -14.59 26.18 9.26
N HIS A 91 -13.45 25.50 9.41
CA HIS A 91 -13.46 24.23 10.14
C HIS A 91 -12.72 24.43 11.46
N ALA A 92 -13.37 24.12 12.57
CA ALA A 92 -12.68 23.95 13.83
C ALA A 92 -11.70 22.77 13.63
N GLY A 93 -10.43 22.96 14.01
CA GLY A 93 -9.45 21.87 14.05
C GLY A 93 -9.93 20.72 14.93
N ALA A 94 -9.13 19.67 15.07
CA ALA A 94 -9.53 18.52 15.86
C ALA A 94 -9.86 18.94 17.30
N PRO A 95 -11.00 18.49 17.87
CA PRO A 95 -11.38 18.90 19.21
C PRO A 95 -10.40 18.33 20.25
N ARG A 96 -10.14 19.12 21.29
CA ARG A 96 -9.20 18.79 22.36
C ARG A 96 -9.80 19.01 23.74
N ASP A 97 -9.34 18.22 24.69
CA ASP A 97 -9.50 18.45 26.13
C ASP A 97 -8.11 18.47 26.76
N GLY A 98 -7.62 19.65 27.14
CA GLY A 98 -6.24 19.82 27.58
C GLY A 98 -5.21 19.47 26.50
N ASP A 99 -4.31 18.53 26.80
CA ASP A 99 -3.22 18.07 25.93
C ASP A 99 -3.60 16.85 25.05
N VAL A 100 -4.86 16.39 25.11
CA VAL A 100 -5.33 15.24 24.34
C VAL A 100 -6.43 15.61 23.35
N PHE A 101 -6.44 14.91 22.22
CA PHE A 101 -7.52 14.96 21.24
C PHE A 101 -8.73 14.14 21.72
N VAL A 102 -9.92 14.56 21.30
CA VAL A 102 -11.18 13.86 21.60
C VAL A 102 -11.98 13.65 20.31
N ASN A 103 -13.00 12.80 20.35
CA ASN A 103 -13.89 12.62 19.20
C ASN A 103 -15.00 13.69 19.23
N ALA A 104 -15.39 14.17 18.04
CA ALA A 104 -16.52 15.09 17.92
C ALA A 104 -17.85 14.46 18.42
N ALA A 105 -17.98 13.14 18.31
CA ALA A 105 -19.12 12.38 18.83
C ALA A 105 -19.07 12.11 20.35
N GLY A 106 -18.10 12.69 21.07
CA GLY A 106 -17.92 12.52 22.51
C GLY A 106 -17.02 11.34 22.89
N SER A 107 -17.12 10.88 24.13
CA SER A 107 -16.21 9.86 24.67
C SER A 107 -16.58 8.46 24.20
N ARG A 108 -15.55 7.66 23.87
CA ARG A 108 -15.70 6.24 23.58
C ARG A 108 -16.36 5.51 24.77
N PRO A 109 -17.49 4.81 24.58
CA PRO A 109 -18.10 4.03 25.64
C PRO A 109 -17.16 2.94 26.16
N TRP A 110 -17.15 2.72 27.48
CA TRP A 110 -16.43 1.59 28.08
C TRP A 110 -17.42 0.46 28.40
N PRO A 111 -17.26 -0.75 27.82
CA PRO A 111 -18.26 -1.81 27.90
C PRO A 111 -18.19 -2.65 29.19
N GLY A 112 -17.29 -2.34 30.12
CA GLY A 112 -17.11 -3.10 31.35
C GLY A 112 -15.98 -4.14 31.33
N PRO A 113 -15.49 -4.58 32.50
CA PRO A 113 -14.45 -5.61 32.59
C PRO A 113 -14.92 -6.96 32.05
N GLN A 114 -16.22 -7.26 32.15
CA GLN A 114 -16.83 -8.51 31.70
C GLN A 114 -16.73 -8.72 30.18
N VAL A 115 -16.61 -7.64 29.40
CA VAL A 115 -16.39 -7.71 27.95
C VAL A 115 -14.90 -7.55 27.64
N THR A 116 -14.24 -6.60 28.30
CA THR A 116 -12.87 -6.18 28.01
C THR A 116 -11.83 -7.25 28.39
N LEU A 117 -11.93 -7.85 29.58
CA LEU A 117 -10.93 -8.83 30.04
C LEU A 117 -10.93 -10.13 29.19
N PRO A 118 -12.09 -10.74 28.87
CA PRO A 118 -12.12 -11.91 27.99
C PRO A 118 -11.58 -11.61 26.59
N PHE A 119 -11.84 -10.41 26.05
CA PHE A 119 -11.30 -9.98 24.77
C PHE A 119 -9.76 -9.98 24.78
N PHE A 120 -9.13 -9.30 25.73
CA PHE A 120 -7.67 -9.27 25.80
C PHE A 120 -7.06 -10.65 26.08
N ALA A 121 -7.72 -11.50 26.88
CA ALA A 121 -7.28 -12.87 27.10
C ALA A 121 -7.29 -13.69 25.79
N ARG A 122 -8.35 -13.56 24.97
CA ARG A 122 -8.40 -14.18 23.65
C ARG A 122 -7.29 -13.65 22.73
N LYS A 123 -7.07 -12.33 22.69
CA LYS A 123 -6.01 -11.73 21.85
C LYS A 123 -4.60 -12.12 22.28
N ALA A 124 -4.34 -12.23 23.58
CA ALA A 124 -3.08 -12.77 24.08
C ALA A 124 -2.87 -14.22 23.62
N TRP A 125 -3.92 -15.05 23.68
CA TRP A 125 -3.86 -16.43 23.18
C TRP A 125 -3.66 -16.50 21.66
N THR A 126 -4.44 -15.78 20.86
CA THR A 126 -4.34 -15.84 19.39
C THR A 126 -3.04 -15.25 18.86
N SER A 127 -2.40 -14.33 19.60
CA SER A 127 -1.04 -13.86 19.31
C SER A 127 0.03 -14.96 19.41
N LEU A 128 -0.24 -16.04 20.14
CA LEU A 128 0.67 -17.19 20.31
C LEU A 128 0.38 -18.32 19.32
N VAL A 129 -0.89 -18.66 19.13
CA VAL A 129 -1.28 -19.80 18.28
C VAL A 129 -1.46 -19.45 16.80
N GLY A 130 -1.70 -18.17 16.50
CA GLY A 130 -2.10 -17.73 15.16
C GLY A 130 -3.51 -18.18 14.77
N ARG A 131 -4.08 -17.52 13.77
CA ARG A 131 -5.32 -17.94 13.10
C ARG A 131 -5.07 -17.95 11.60
N ASP A 132 -5.69 -18.90 10.90
CA ASP A 132 -5.72 -18.91 9.45
C ASP A 132 -6.75 -17.90 8.90
N GLY A 133 -6.91 -17.84 7.59
CA GLY A 133 -7.88 -16.94 6.94
C GLY A 133 -7.29 -15.61 6.48
N GLY A 134 -5.96 -15.54 6.30
CA GLY A 134 -5.33 -14.38 5.67
C GLY A 134 -5.90 -14.09 4.28
N ALA A 135 -5.89 -12.82 3.89
CA ALA A 135 -6.32 -12.37 2.57
C ALA A 135 -5.61 -13.16 1.44
N PRO A 136 -6.29 -13.44 0.32
CA PRO A 136 -5.63 -14.06 -0.82
C PRO A 136 -4.49 -13.16 -1.31
N ARG A 137 -3.38 -13.77 -1.72
CA ARG A 137 -2.22 -13.06 -2.28
C ARG A 137 -2.01 -13.46 -3.73
N VAL A 138 -1.78 -12.47 -4.58
CA VAL A 138 -1.41 -12.65 -5.98
C VAL A 138 -0.02 -12.06 -6.24
N PRO A 139 0.72 -12.54 -7.24
CA PRO A 139 1.93 -11.85 -7.69
C PRO A 139 1.57 -10.43 -8.14
N TYR A 140 2.31 -9.44 -7.64
CA TYR A 140 2.13 -8.06 -8.05
C TYR A 140 2.64 -7.84 -9.49
N ASP A 141 1.98 -6.95 -10.23
CA ASP A 141 2.36 -6.60 -11.60
C ASP A 141 3.10 -5.25 -11.63
N ARG A 142 4.40 -5.31 -11.99
CA ARG A 142 5.28 -4.14 -12.09
C ARG A 142 4.82 -3.11 -13.10
N ALA A 143 4.25 -3.54 -14.22
CA ALA A 143 3.78 -2.62 -15.23
C ALA A 143 2.47 -1.97 -14.77
N ALA A 144 1.53 -2.76 -14.23
CA ALA A 144 0.24 -2.27 -13.78
C ALA A 144 0.35 -1.23 -12.67
N MET A 145 1.22 -1.43 -11.67
CA MET A 145 1.39 -0.46 -10.57
C MET A 145 2.04 0.87 -10.98
N LEU A 146 2.56 0.96 -12.22
CA LEU A 146 3.11 2.20 -12.79
C LEU A 146 2.10 2.94 -13.68
N GLU A 147 0.94 2.35 -13.95
CA GLU A 147 -0.14 3.00 -14.69
C GLU A 147 -0.71 4.17 -13.88
N ASN A 148 -1.30 5.15 -14.58
CA ASN A 148 -1.83 6.36 -13.98
C ASN A 148 -3.23 6.68 -14.54
N PRO A 149 -4.31 6.54 -13.76
CA PRO A 149 -4.30 6.18 -12.35
C PRO A 149 -4.20 4.66 -12.10
N SER A 150 -3.62 4.26 -10.96
CA SER A 150 -3.60 2.87 -10.48
C SER A 150 -3.52 2.79 -8.95
N LEU A 151 -3.99 1.67 -8.40
CA LEU A 151 -4.01 1.36 -6.98
C LEU A 151 -3.63 -0.09 -6.79
N THR A 152 -2.65 -0.33 -5.94
CA THR A 152 -2.21 -1.67 -5.55
C THR A 152 -2.40 -1.86 -4.05
N TRP A 153 -3.11 -2.91 -3.65
CA TRP A 153 -3.26 -3.22 -2.22
C TRP A 153 -2.04 -4.00 -1.73
N ILE A 154 -1.20 -3.35 -0.92
CA ILE A 154 0.00 -3.98 -0.35
C ILE A 154 -0.36 -4.86 0.85
N GLY A 155 -1.45 -4.54 1.53
CA GLY A 155 -1.98 -5.28 2.68
C GLY A 155 -2.36 -4.33 3.81
N HIS A 156 -3.32 -4.76 4.63
CA HIS A 156 -3.87 -3.97 5.73
C HIS A 156 -4.40 -2.60 5.26
N SER A 157 -3.94 -1.50 5.86
CA SER A 157 -4.21 -0.11 5.45
C SER A 157 -3.18 0.43 4.43
N THR A 158 -2.22 -0.39 3.99
CA THR A 158 -1.18 0.01 3.05
C THR A 158 -1.62 -0.12 1.60
N LEU A 159 -1.74 1.02 0.92
CA LEU A 159 -2.08 1.13 -0.49
C LEU A 159 -0.98 1.91 -1.22
N LEU A 160 -0.54 1.40 -2.37
CA LEU A 160 0.26 2.16 -3.33
C LEU A 160 -0.69 2.76 -4.35
N VAL A 161 -0.71 4.09 -4.44
CA VAL A 161 -1.63 4.83 -5.30
C VAL A 161 -0.83 5.72 -6.23
N ARG A 162 -1.19 5.69 -7.51
CA ARG A 162 -0.68 6.60 -8.53
C ARG A 162 -1.86 7.30 -9.20
N MET A 163 -1.88 8.62 -9.17
CA MET A 163 -2.91 9.44 -9.81
C MET A 163 -2.33 10.81 -10.14
N ASP A 164 -2.85 11.47 -11.18
CA ASP A 164 -2.44 12.83 -11.55
C ASP A 164 -0.91 13.05 -11.63
N GLY A 165 -0.17 11.99 -11.97
CA GLY A 165 1.28 12.03 -12.12
C GLY A 165 2.09 11.86 -10.82
N VAL A 166 1.44 11.77 -9.66
CA VAL A 166 2.09 11.51 -8.36
C VAL A 166 1.89 10.07 -7.91
N THR A 167 2.83 9.55 -7.11
CA THR A 167 2.81 8.20 -6.52
C THR A 167 2.99 8.30 -5.02
N PHE A 168 2.05 7.78 -4.24
CA PHE A 168 2.05 7.87 -2.79
C PHE A 168 1.65 6.55 -2.12
N LEU A 169 1.99 6.46 -0.82
CA LEU A 169 1.61 5.35 0.05
C LEU A 169 0.72 5.83 1.19
N THR A 170 -0.22 5.00 1.60
CA THR A 170 -0.95 5.15 2.86
C THR A 170 -0.37 4.20 3.90
N ASP A 171 -0.25 4.63 5.16
CA ASP A 171 0.03 3.79 6.35
C ASP A 171 0.98 2.60 6.08
N PRO A 172 2.26 2.83 5.73
CA PRO A 172 3.14 1.80 5.22
C PRO A 172 3.58 0.84 6.33
N VAL A 173 3.09 -0.40 6.29
CA VAL A 173 3.50 -1.47 7.23
C VAL A 173 4.02 -2.67 6.47
N PHE A 174 5.35 -2.85 6.55
CA PHE A 174 6.05 -3.96 5.90
C PHE A 174 6.62 -4.96 6.89
N SER A 175 6.70 -4.58 8.17
CA SER A 175 7.11 -5.45 9.27
C SER A 175 6.29 -6.73 9.38
N GLU A 176 6.90 -7.76 9.96
CA GLU A 176 6.22 -9.04 10.24
C GLU A 176 5.16 -8.91 11.34
N ARG A 177 5.36 -7.97 12.27
CA ARG A 177 4.46 -7.74 13.40
C ARG A 177 4.09 -6.27 13.55
N ALA A 178 2.84 -6.02 13.89
CA ALA A 178 2.36 -4.72 14.35
C ALA A 178 2.53 -4.63 15.87
N SER A 179 3.75 -4.32 16.32
CA SER A 179 4.11 -4.39 17.74
C SER A 179 5.29 -3.50 18.10
N PRO A 180 5.42 -3.03 19.37
CA PRO A 180 6.64 -2.40 19.86
C PRO A 180 7.87 -3.33 19.86
N VAL A 181 7.67 -4.65 19.81
CA VAL A 181 8.73 -5.65 19.87
C VAL A 181 8.60 -6.68 18.76
N SER A 182 9.73 -7.17 18.25
CA SER A 182 9.74 -8.11 17.12
C SER A 182 9.28 -9.53 17.46
N PHE A 183 9.22 -9.90 18.74
CA PHE A 183 8.96 -11.27 19.20
C PHE A 183 7.53 -11.50 19.73
N ALA A 184 6.75 -10.45 19.95
CA ALA A 184 5.39 -10.54 20.52
C ALA A 184 4.43 -9.57 19.82
N GLY A 185 3.12 -9.76 20.00
CA GLY A 185 2.07 -8.95 19.37
C GLY A 185 1.60 -9.50 18.01
N PRO A 186 0.60 -8.87 17.37
CA PRO A 186 -0.02 -9.36 16.14
C PRO A 186 1.01 -9.62 15.04
N LYS A 187 1.18 -10.90 14.67
CA LYS A 187 1.94 -11.31 13.49
C LYS A 187 1.01 -11.30 12.28
N ARG A 188 1.53 -10.79 11.17
CA ARG A 188 0.80 -10.79 9.91
C ARG A 188 0.47 -12.19 9.42
N LEU A 189 -0.67 -12.33 8.77
CA LEU A 189 -1.16 -13.56 8.15
C LEU A 189 -0.63 -13.74 6.72
N VAL A 190 -0.38 -12.63 6.02
CA VAL A 190 -0.03 -12.62 4.59
C VAL A 190 1.13 -11.65 4.35
N PRO A 191 2.22 -12.02 3.64
CA PRO A 191 3.33 -11.13 3.24
C PRO A 191 2.87 -9.94 2.40
N PRO A 192 3.66 -8.85 2.23
CA PRO A 192 3.17 -7.69 1.51
C PRO A 192 2.95 -8.05 0.05
N GLY A 193 1.99 -7.36 -0.57
CA GLY A 193 1.70 -7.49 -1.99
C GLY A 193 2.92 -7.16 -2.82
N VAL A 194 3.58 -6.05 -2.51
CA VAL A 194 4.82 -5.58 -3.12
C VAL A 194 5.91 -5.51 -2.05
N PRO A 195 7.09 -6.14 -2.24
CA PRO A 195 8.22 -5.95 -1.34
C PRO A 195 8.66 -4.49 -1.26
N LEU A 196 9.10 -4.05 -0.08
CA LEU A 196 9.44 -2.65 0.17
C LEU A 196 10.55 -2.14 -0.76
N ASP A 197 11.55 -2.97 -1.06
CA ASP A 197 12.65 -2.72 -1.99
C ASP A 197 12.27 -2.73 -3.48
N GLU A 198 11.08 -3.22 -3.80
CA GLU A 198 10.56 -3.29 -5.17
C GLU A 198 9.53 -2.19 -5.49
N LEU A 199 9.21 -1.35 -4.52
CA LEU A 199 8.37 -0.18 -4.73
C LEU A 199 8.99 0.81 -5.73
N PRO A 200 8.16 1.49 -6.55
CA PRO A 200 8.61 2.62 -7.35
C PRO A 200 9.03 3.81 -6.46
N PRO A 201 9.61 4.87 -7.03
CA PRO A 201 9.78 6.14 -6.33
C PRO A 201 8.44 6.61 -5.74
N ILE A 202 8.46 6.97 -4.45
CA ILE A 202 7.29 7.42 -3.69
C ILE A 202 7.48 8.90 -3.40
N ASP A 203 6.58 9.74 -3.92
CA ASP A 203 6.58 11.19 -3.74
C ASP A 203 6.28 11.56 -2.29
N PHE A 204 5.29 10.90 -1.68
CA PHE A 204 4.97 11.07 -0.27
C PHE A 204 4.25 9.87 0.35
N VAL A 205 4.22 9.87 1.68
CA VAL A 205 3.49 8.91 2.52
C VAL A 205 2.50 9.69 3.38
N THR A 206 1.27 9.18 3.54
CA THR A 206 0.32 9.66 4.54
C THR A 206 0.25 8.70 5.73
N LEU A 207 0.23 9.23 6.96
CA LEU A 207 0.05 8.47 8.20
C LEU A 207 -1.26 8.88 8.87
N SER A 208 -2.23 7.98 8.95
CA SER A 208 -3.56 8.24 9.53
C SER A 208 -3.52 8.42 11.05
N HIS A 209 -2.78 7.59 11.78
CA HIS A 209 -2.67 7.65 13.23
C HIS A 209 -1.50 6.79 13.75
N ASP A 210 -1.28 6.79 15.07
CA ASP A 210 -0.04 6.27 15.67
C ASP A 210 -0.05 4.77 16.04
N HIS A 211 -1.10 4.00 15.75
CA HIS A 211 -1.11 2.56 16.08
C HIS A 211 -0.04 1.79 15.29
N TYR A 212 0.41 0.66 15.84
CA TYR A 212 1.54 -0.11 15.32
C TYR A 212 1.30 -0.75 13.95
N ASP A 213 0.04 -0.98 13.60
CA ASP A 213 -0.41 -1.52 12.32
C ASP A 213 -0.68 -0.43 11.26
N HIS A 214 -0.50 0.86 11.60
CA HIS A 214 -0.58 1.99 10.66
C HIS A 214 0.72 2.78 10.56
N THR A 215 1.48 2.84 11.67
CA THR A 215 2.76 3.55 11.78
C THR A 215 3.87 2.58 12.18
N ASP A 216 4.52 2.00 11.18
CA ASP A 216 5.63 1.05 11.31
C ASP A 216 6.99 1.76 11.14
N LEU A 217 7.69 1.98 12.26
CA LEU A 217 8.94 2.75 12.27
C LEU A 217 10.03 2.17 11.35
N PRO A 218 10.27 0.84 11.29
CA PRO A 218 11.17 0.24 10.28
C PRO A 218 10.83 0.61 8.83
N SER A 219 9.55 0.65 8.47
CA SER A 219 9.12 1.05 7.12
C SER A 219 9.40 2.52 6.86
N ILE A 220 9.09 3.39 7.83
CA ILE A 220 9.40 4.82 7.78
C ILE A 220 10.89 5.05 7.58
N GLU A 221 11.75 4.35 8.33
CA GLU A 221 13.21 4.48 8.25
C GLU A 221 13.75 4.14 6.84
N VAL A 222 13.23 3.08 6.22
CA VAL A 222 13.62 2.69 4.85
C VAL A 222 13.15 3.73 3.82
N LEU A 223 11.92 4.22 3.95
CA LEU A 223 11.35 5.21 3.04
C LEU A 223 12.03 6.59 3.19
N ALA A 224 12.33 7.00 4.42
CA ALA A 224 13.09 8.20 4.73
C ALA A 224 14.48 8.19 4.09
N ARG A 225 15.19 7.04 4.14
CA ARG A 225 16.48 6.88 3.44
C ARG A 225 16.38 7.02 1.92
N ARG A 226 15.20 6.84 1.33
CA ARG A 226 14.96 7.07 -0.10
C ARG A 226 14.58 8.52 -0.42
N GLY A 227 14.48 9.38 0.60
CA GLY A 227 14.08 10.78 0.45
C GLY A 227 12.56 10.99 0.36
N THR A 228 11.76 9.99 0.70
CA THR A 228 10.30 10.13 0.73
C THR A 228 9.86 11.05 1.88
N ARG A 229 8.94 11.96 1.59
CA ARG A 229 8.36 12.89 2.57
C ARG A 229 7.10 12.30 3.21
N PHE A 230 6.81 12.69 4.43
CA PHE A 230 5.64 12.21 5.18
C PHE A 230 4.66 13.34 5.46
N VAL A 231 3.38 13.01 5.45
CA VAL A 231 2.28 13.88 5.89
C VAL A 231 1.52 13.13 6.98
N ALA A 232 1.31 13.75 8.13
CA ALA A 232 0.72 13.11 9.30
C ALA A 232 -0.19 14.07 10.08
N GLY A 233 -1.01 13.52 10.97
CA GLY A 233 -1.75 14.33 11.94
C GLY A 233 -0.83 14.99 12.99
N LEU A 234 -1.30 16.07 13.62
CA LEU A 234 -0.58 16.73 14.71
C LEU A 234 -0.11 15.78 15.82
N GLY A 235 1.13 15.94 16.27
CA GLY A 235 1.76 15.15 17.34
C GLY A 235 2.50 13.90 16.84
N MET A 236 2.36 13.52 15.57
CA MET A 236 3.05 12.39 14.94
C MET A 236 4.51 12.67 14.58
N GLY A 237 4.92 13.94 14.59
CA GLY A 237 6.18 14.35 13.99
C GLY A 237 7.41 13.78 14.70
N ASP A 238 7.32 13.49 16.00
CA ASP A 238 8.40 12.86 16.75
C ASP A 238 8.71 11.45 16.22
N LEU A 239 7.69 10.61 16.02
CA LEU A 239 7.85 9.24 15.49
C LEU A 239 8.56 9.22 14.14
N VAL A 240 8.19 10.12 13.23
CA VAL A 240 8.79 10.19 11.89
C VAL A 240 10.21 10.75 11.94
N ARG A 241 10.43 11.83 12.70
CA ARG A 241 11.75 12.46 12.83
C ARG A 241 12.75 11.52 13.51
N ASP A 242 12.33 10.79 14.54
CA ASP A 242 13.17 9.81 15.24
C ASP A 242 13.54 8.62 14.34
N ALA A 243 12.66 8.26 13.38
CA ALA A 243 12.96 7.29 12.33
C ALA A 243 13.75 7.89 11.14
N GLY A 244 14.16 9.17 11.22
CA GLY A 244 15.00 9.85 10.23
C GLY A 244 14.27 10.47 9.05
N GLY A 245 12.93 10.59 9.10
CA GLY A 245 12.10 11.16 8.05
C GLY A 245 11.82 12.66 8.22
N GLU A 246 11.46 13.32 7.10
CA GLU A 246 10.86 14.66 7.09
C GLU A 246 9.34 14.53 7.08
N VAL A 247 8.66 15.27 7.96
CA VAL A 247 7.20 15.18 8.14
C VAL A 247 6.56 16.56 8.18
N LEU A 248 5.38 16.63 7.57
CA LEU A 248 4.45 17.74 7.66
C LEU A 248 3.28 17.32 8.53
N GLU A 249 3.07 18.04 9.63
CA GLU A 249 1.97 17.76 10.55
C GLU A 249 0.81 18.71 10.26
N LEU A 250 -0.39 18.15 10.12
CA LEU A 250 -1.62 18.87 9.78
C LEU A 250 -2.71 18.61 10.83
N ASP A 251 -3.48 19.64 11.16
CA ASP A 251 -4.75 19.50 11.89
C ASP A 251 -5.91 19.19 10.94
N TRP A 252 -7.04 18.73 11.48
CA TRP A 252 -8.26 18.57 10.70
C TRP A 252 -8.67 19.89 10.04
N GLY A 253 -8.97 19.82 8.74
CA GLY A 253 -9.32 20.99 7.94
C GLY A 253 -8.14 21.62 7.20
N GLU A 254 -6.91 21.38 7.66
CA GLU A 254 -5.69 21.84 6.99
C GLU A 254 -5.33 20.96 5.79
N SER A 255 -4.50 21.53 4.91
CA SER A 255 -4.04 20.85 3.70
C SER A 255 -2.68 21.35 3.24
N VAL A 256 -2.02 20.54 2.42
CA VAL A 256 -0.70 20.85 1.86
C VAL A 256 -0.55 20.37 0.43
N GLU A 257 0.20 21.14 -0.37
CA GLU A 257 0.54 20.77 -1.76
C GLU A 257 1.70 19.77 -1.80
N MET A 258 1.52 18.66 -2.51
CA MET A 258 2.52 17.62 -2.74
C MET A 258 2.62 17.32 -4.23
N GLY A 259 3.42 18.13 -4.95
CA GLY A 259 3.52 18.04 -6.40
C GLY A 259 2.29 18.61 -7.10
N ALA A 260 1.57 17.77 -7.84
CA ALA A 260 0.35 18.18 -8.57
C ALA A 260 -0.94 17.99 -7.76
N VAL A 261 -0.87 17.40 -6.55
CA VAL A 261 -2.04 17.10 -5.72
C VAL A 261 -2.00 17.88 -4.42
N ARG A 262 -3.19 18.13 -3.86
CA ARG A 262 -3.39 18.65 -2.52
C ARG A 262 -3.81 17.53 -1.58
N VAL A 263 -3.12 17.42 -0.45
CA VAL A 263 -3.38 16.43 0.60
C VAL A 263 -4.12 17.12 1.74
N HIS A 264 -5.33 16.68 2.04
CA HIS A 264 -6.20 17.25 3.07
C HIS A 264 -6.28 16.33 4.29
N CYS A 265 -5.99 16.87 5.46
CA CYS A 265 -6.19 16.20 6.74
C CYS A 265 -7.68 16.33 7.13
N VAL A 266 -8.39 15.22 7.25
CA VAL A 266 -9.85 15.23 7.46
C VAL A 266 -10.28 14.42 8.68
N PRO A 267 -11.43 14.76 9.30
CA PRO A 267 -11.87 14.08 10.51
C PRO A 267 -12.02 12.56 10.36
N ALA A 268 -11.75 11.85 11.46
CA ALA A 268 -12.04 10.43 11.67
C ALA A 268 -12.53 10.21 13.11
N GLN A 269 -13.30 9.14 13.35
CA GLN A 269 -13.78 8.77 14.67
C GLN A 269 -12.96 7.61 15.23
N HIS A 270 -11.84 7.91 15.88
CA HIS A 270 -10.88 6.91 16.35
C HIS A 270 -10.16 7.37 17.63
N PHE A 271 -8.98 6.81 17.91
CA PHE A 271 -8.14 7.17 19.04
C PHE A 271 -6.66 6.94 18.69
N SER A 272 -5.75 7.29 19.59
CA SER A 272 -4.32 7.01 19.41
C SER A 272 -3.67 6.47 20.69
N GLY A 273 -2.56 5.76 20.54
CA GLY A 273 -1.69 5.34 21.62
C GLY A 273 -0.78 4.18 21.24
N ARG A 274 0.51 4.34 21.56
CA ARG A 274 1.55 3.31 21.41
C ARG A 274 2.01 2.65 22.71
N SER A 275 1.42 3.07 23.83
CA SER A 275 1.76 2.66 25.18
C SER A 275 0.48 2.50 26.01
N VAL A 276 0.58 1.87 27.18
CA VAL A 276 -0.54 1.76 28.14
C VAL A 276 -0.92 3.09 28.82
N VAL A 277 -0.14 4.15 28.59
CA VAL A 277 -0.32 5.51 29.12
C VAL A 277 -0.16 6.53 27.99
N GLY A 278 -0.77 7.70 28.15
CA GLY A 278 -0.61 8.82 27.20
C GLY A 278 -1.37 8.63 25.88
N HIS A 279 -2.52 7.97 25.93
CA HIS A 279 -3.43 7.87 24.79
C HIS A 279 -3.87 9.27 24.32
N ASN A 280 -4.21 9.37 23.04
CA ASN A 280 -4.83 10.55 22.42
C ASN A 280 -3.97 11.81 22.40
N ARG A 281 -2.66 11.73 22.61
CA ARG A 281 -1.74 12.88 22.46
C ARG A 281 -1.35 13.17 21.01
N ARG A 282 -1.58 12.21 20.10
CA ARG A 282 -1.37 12.35 18.66
C ARG A 282 -2.71 12.27 17.94
N LEU A 283 -2.88 13.08 16.90
CA LEU A 283 -4.11 13.14 16.14
C LEU A 283 -4.31 11.89 15.27
N TRP A 284 -5.54 11.40 15.19
CA TRP A 284 -6.00 10.44 14.18
C TRP A 284 -6.76 11.17 13.09
N THR A 285 -6.64 10.71 11.84
CA THR A 285 -7.18 11.41 10.68
C THR A 285 -7.46 10.48 9.51
N GLY A 286 -8.34 10.92 8.60
CA GLY A 286 -8.40 10.42 7.24
C GLY A 286 -7.67 11.37 6.28
N TRP A 287 -7.46 10.93 5.05
CA TRP A 287 -6.78 11.70 4.01
C TRP A 287 -7.62 11.78 2.74
N VAL A 288 -7.92 13.00 2.29
CA VAL A 288 -8.37 13.23 0.91
C VAL A 288 -7.18 13.74 0.10
N VAL A 289 -6.83 13.03 -0.97
CA VAL A 289 -5.84 13.46 -1.95
C VAL A 289 -6.59 13.95 -3.18
N GLU A 290 -6.59 15.25 -3.39
CA GLU A 290 -7.26 15.94 -4.50
C GLU A 290 -6.25 16.29 -5.59
N GLY A 291 -6.39 15.67 -6.75
CA GLY A 291 -5.66 16.05 -7.97
C GLY A 291 -6.52 16.87 -8.93
N PRO A 292 -5.95 17.34 -10.05
CA PRO A 292 -6.68 18.04 -11.10
C PRO A 292 -7.81 17.21 -11.72
N THR A 293 -7.66 15.88 -11.77
CA THR A 293 -8.62 14.99 -12.43
C THR A 293 -9.20 13.88 -11.55
N HIS A 294 -8.50 13.46 -10.47
CA HIS A 294 -9.00 12.41 -9.57
C HIS A 294 -9.02 12.86 -8.11
N ARG A 295 -9.87 12.20 -7.32
CA ARG A 295 -9.91 12.29 -5.85
C ARG A 295 -9.86 10.92 -5.21
N PHE A 296 -8.88 10.72 -4.34
CA PHE A 296 -8.72 9.52 -3.53
C PHE A 296 -9.01 9.86 -2.06
N TYR A 297 -9.76 9.00 -1.38
CA TYR A 297 -10.00 9.09 0.05
C TYR A 297 -9.48 7.83 0.76
N HIS A 298 -8.69 8.02 1.80
CA HIS A 298 -8.28 6.98 2.73
C HIS A 298 -8.83 7.31 4.11
N ALA A 299 -9.66 6.42 4.66
CA ALA A 299 -10.36 6.70 5.90
C ALA A 299 -9.49 6.60 7.16
N GLY A 300 -8.30 6.01 7.06
CA GLY A 300 -7.62 5.45 8.24
C GLY A 300 -8.52 4.43 8.94
N ASP A 301 -8.38 4.34 10.25
CA ASP A 301 -9.36 3.67 11.10
C ASP A 301 -10.38 4.68 11.61
N THR A 302 -11.65 4.30 11.56
CA THR A 302 -12.75 5.16 12.01
C THR A 302 -13.97 4.31 12.32
N GLY A 303 -14.75 4.71 13.31
CA GLY A 303 -16.15 4.30 13.45
C GLY A 303 -17.03 5.04 12.44
N TYR A 304 -18.29 4.65 12.32
CA TYR A 304 -19.23 5.37 11.48
C TYR A 304 -19.63 6.72 12.11
N PHE A 305 -19.62 7.79 11.32
CA PHE A 305 -19.94 9.16 11.75
C PHE A 305 -20.44 10.00 10.58
N ASP A 306 -21.09 11.14 10.87
CA ASP A 306 -21.70 12.01 9.85
C ASP A 306 -20.69 12.69 8.91
N GLY A 307 -19.40 12.62 9.21
CA GLY A 307 -18.37 13.28 8.42
C GLY A 307 -18.23 12.73 7.00
N PHE A 308 -18.66 11.51 6.71
CA PHE A 308 -18.67 11.00 5.32
C PHE A 308 -19.53 11.85 4.38
N ARG A 309 -20.70 12.32 4.85
CA ARG A 309 -21.54 13.24 4.06
C ARG A 309 -20.91 14.62 3.94
N ALA A 310 -20.34 15.14 5.03
CA ALA A 310 -19.64 16.42 5.01
C ALA A 310 -18.44 16.40 4.05
N LEU A 311 -17.72 15.28 3.94
CA LEU A 311 -16.66 15.09 2.96
C LEU A 311 -17.20 15.14 1.52
N ARG A 312 -18.33 14.47 1.25
CA ARG A 312 -18.98 14.54 -0.06
C ARG A 312 -19.44 15.95 -0.42
N GLU A 313 -19.95 16.70 0.54
CA GLU A 313 -20.37 18.09 0.37
C GLU A 313 -19.18 19.00 0.07
N ARG A 314 -18.05 18.81 0.78
CA ARG A 314 -16.85 19.63 0.64
C ARG A 314 -16.06 19.34 -0.63
N PHE A 315 -15.82 18.07 -0.94
CA PHE A 315 -14.89 17.65 -2.00
C PHE A 315 -15.58 17.24 -3.30
N GLY A 316 -16.92 17.16 -3.30
CA GLY A 316 -17.63 16.54 -4.41
C GLY A 316 -17.49 15.02 -4.39
N ARG A 317 -17.78 14.39 -5.52
CA ARG A 317 -17.69 12.94 -5.66
C ARG A 317 -16.23 12.46 -5.49
N ILE A 318 -16.04 11.40 -4.71
CA ILE A 318 -14.76 10.70 -4.54
C ILE A 318 -14.63 9.61 -5.62
N ASP A 319 -13.49 9.52 -6.31
CA ASP A 319 -13.28 8.48 -7.31
C ASP A 319 -12.98 7.13 -6.66
N VAL A 320 -12.09 7.11 -5.68
CA VAL A 320 -11.74 5.89 -4.95
C VAL A 320 -11.79 6.17 -3.45
N ALA A 321 -12.62 5.42 -2.72
CA ALA A 321 -12.67 5.44 -1.26
C ALA A 321 -12.12 4.13 -0.68
N ALA A 322 -10.99 4.20 0.01
CA ALA A 322 -10.42 3.12 0.78
C ALA A 322 -11.00 3.14 2.22
N LEU A 323 -11.79 2.13 2.55
CA LEU A 323 -12.57 2.06 3.80
C LEU A 323 -12.21 0.79 4.59
N PRO A 324 -11.95 0.87 5.92
CA PRO A 324 -11.68 -0.31 6.72
C PRO A 324 -12.93 -1.18 6.82
N ILE A 325 -12.75 -2.51 6.79
CA ILE A 325 -13.84 -3.47 6.99
C ILE A 325 -13.54 -4.54 8.04
N GLY A 326 -12.34 -4.55 8.61
CA GLY A 326 -11.97 -5.43 9.72
C GLY A 326 -11.87 -4.67 11.04
N ALA A 327 -11.54 -5.39 12.12
CA ALA A 327 -11.43 -4.86 13.48
C ALA A 327 -12.74 -4.44 14.15
N TYR A 328 -13.87 -5.09 13.82
CA TYR A 328 -15.20 -4.69 14.32
C TYR A 328 -15.77 -5.57 15.45
N GLU A 329 -15.18 -6.72 15.80
CA GLU A 329 -15.67 -7.55 16.93
C GLU A 329 -14.74 -7.53 18.16
N PRO A 330 -15.29 -7.46 19.39
CA PRO A 330 -16.70 -7.38 19.71
C PRO A 330 -17.26 -5.97 19.50
N ALA A 331 -18.47 -5.86 18.94
CA ALA A 331 -19.10 -4.57 18.64
C ALA A 331 -19.18 -3.63 19.87
N ALA A 332 -19.34 -4.17 21.08
CA ALA A 332 -19.38 -3.40 22.31
C ALA A 332 -18.06 -2.66 22.63
N ILE A 333 -16.93 -3.11 22.10
CA ILE A 333 -15.62 -2.42 22.19
C ILE A 333 -15.37 -1.59 20.93
N MET A 334 -15.64 -2.17 19.75
CA MET A 334 -15.08 -1.67 18.49
C MET A 334 -15.99 -0.68 17.74
N ARG A 335 -17.31 -0.79 17.86
CA ARG A 335 -18.27 -0.02 17.03
C ARG A 335 -18.06 1.50 17.06
N PHE A 336 -17.56 2.03 18.17
CA PHE A 336 -17.29 3.47 18.26
C PHE A 336 -16.11 3.91 17.38
N VAL A 337 -15.14 3.03 17.13
CA VAL A 337 -13.85 3.37 16.53
C VAL A 337 -13.52 2.60 15.24
N HIS A 338 -14.28 1.59 14.88
CA HIS A 338 -14.15 0.84 13.61
C HIS A 338 -15.51 0.68 12.93
N LEU A 339 -15.52 0.80 11.61
CA LEU A 339 -16.62 0.39 10.74
C LEU A 339 -16.72 -1.14 10.76
N ASP A 340 -17.95 -1.65 10.73
CA ASP A 340 -18.20 -2.98 10.20
C ASP A 340 -18.34 -2.95 8.65
N PRO A 341 -18.37 -4.11 7.96
CA PRO A 341 -18.48 -4.15 6.51
C PRO A 341 -19.73 -3.46 5.94
N GLU A 342 -20.85 -3.51 6.65
CA GLU A 342 -22.12 -2.88 6.26
C GLU A 342 -22.06 -1.35 6.41
N GLU A 343 -21.44 -0.85 7.49
CA GLU A 343 -21.16 0.56 7.72
C GLU A 343 -20.15 1.12 6.72
N ALA A 344 -19.16 0.32 6.27
CA ALA A 344 -18.28 0.70 5.17
C ALA A 344 -19.03 0.88 3.85
N VAL A 345 -19.99 0.01 3.53
CA VAL A 345 -20.88 0.20 2.38
C VAL A 345 -21.72 1.46 2.53
N ARG A 346 -22.25 1.73 3.73
CA ARG A 346 -23.01 2.96 4.00
C ARG A 346 -22.14 4.21 3.81
N ALA A 347 -20.93 4.21 4.36
CA ALA A 347 -19.96 5.31 4.21
C ALA A 347 -19.61 5.55 2.73
N ALA A 348 -19.43 4.48 1.94
CA ALA A 348 -19.21 4.59 0.50
C ALA A 348 -20.38 5.26 -0.23
N LEU A 349 -21.63 4.99 0.16
CA LEU A 349 -22.81 5.65 -0.38
C LEU A 349 -22.87 7.12 0.01
N ASP A 350 -22.61 7.45 1.28
CA ASP A 350 -22.58 8.85 1.75
C ASP A 350 -21.48 9.68 1.07
N LEU A 351 -20.34 9.05 0.76
CA LEU A 351 -19.25 9.64 -0.03
C LEU A 351 -19.56 9.74 -1.54
N GLU A 352 -20.65 9.13 -2.00
CA GLU A 352 -20.93 8.83 -3.41
C GLU A 352 -19.72 8.24 -4.15
N ALA A 353 -18.93 7.39 -3.48
CA ALA A 353 -17.68 6.89 -4.02
C ALA A 353 -17.91 6.16 -5.36
N ARG A 354 -17.14 6.50 -6.40
CA ARG A 354 -17.24 5.80 -7.69
C ARG A 354 -16.77 4.36 -7.54
N TYR A 355 -15.62 4.15 -6.90
CA TYR A 355 -15.06 2.87 -6.53
C TYR A 355 -14.79 2.82 -5.01
N THR A 356 -15.08 1.68 -4.40
CA THR A 356 -14.86 1.41 -2.98
C THR A 356 -13.90 0.26 -2.84
N VAL A 357 -12.81 0.49 -2.10
CA VAL A 357 -11.76 -0.49 -1.83
C VAL A 357 -11.81 -0.81 -0.33
N PRO A 358 -12.30 -1.99 0.07
CA PRO A 358 -12.19 -2.41 1.45
C PRO A 358 -10.73 -2.72 1.81
N MET A 359 -10.30 -2.19 2.95
CA MET A 359 -8.95 -2.36 3.51
C MET A 359 -9.02 -2.81 4.98
N HIS A 360 -7.88 -2.87 5.68
CA HIS A 360 -7.82 -3.18 7.11
C HIS A 360 -8.34 -4.59 7.50
N TRP A 361 -8.25 -5.55 6.57
CA TRP A 361 -8.71 -6.94 6.80
C TRP A 361 -7.69 -7.97 6.31
N GLY A 362 -7.80 -9.20 6.81
CA GLY A 362 -7.05 -10.37 6.33
C GLY A 362 -5.52 -10.26 6.44
N THR A 363 -4.98 -9.24 7.11
CA THR A 363 -3.53 -9.01 7.21
C THR A 363 -3.00 -9.23 8.62
N PHE A 364 -3.69 -8.74 9.66
CA PHE A 364 -3.39 -9.02 11.07
C PHE A 364 -4.64 -9.54 11.79
N ASP A 365 -4.47 -10.40 12.79
CA ASP A 365 -5.56 -10.86 13.68
C ASP A 365 -5.71 -9.92 14.89
N LEU A 366 -6.41 -8.80 14.69
CA LEU A 366 -6.53 -7.71 15.67
C LEU A 366 -7.68 -7.90 16.67
N THR A 367 -8.72 -8.62 16.25
CA THR A 367 -10.05 -8.62 16.88
C THR A 367 -10.73 -9.99 16.75
N ASP A 368 -11.96 -10.15 17.24
CA ASP A 368 -12.56 -11.47 17.42
C ASP A 368 -13.17 -12.09 16.13
N GLU A 369 -13.49 -11.30 15.10
CA GLU A 369 -14.07 -11.83 13.87
C GLU A 369 -13.13 -12.81 13.15
N PRO A 370 -13.64 -13.75 12.34
CA PRO A 370 -12.81 -14.55 11.44
C PRO A 370 -12.07 -13.65 10.43
N PRO A 371 -10.75 -13.81 10.22
CA PRO A 371 -9.99 -12.92 9.32
C PRO A 371 -10.49 -12.87 7.86
N ASP A 372 -11.18 -13.90 7.39
CA ASP A 372 -11.75 -14.03 6.04
C ASP A 372 -13.25 -13.68 5.94
N GLU A 373 -13.93 -13.40 7.06
CA GLU A 373 -15.33 -12.98 7.09
C GLU A 373 -15.57 -11.57 6.49
N PRO A 374 -14.77 -10.54 6.81
CA PRO A 374 -15.00 -9.17 6.35
C PRO A 374 -15.32 -9.02 4.86
N PRO A 375 -14.53 -9.54 3.90
CA PRO A 375 -14.79 -9.35 2.48
C PRO A 375 -16.10 -10.00 2.03
N ARG A 376 -16.54 -11.06 2.71
CA ARG A 376 -17.78 -11.78 2.38
C ARG A 376 -19.00 -10.97 2.81
N ARG A 377 -18.95 -10.39 4.01
CA ARG A 377 -19.99 -9.46 4.51
C ARG A 377 -20.03 -8.18 3.67
N PHE A 378 -18.87 -7.59 3.36
CA PHE A 378 -18.79 -6.41 2.51
C PHE A 378 -19.44 -6.63 1.14
N ARG A 379 -19.13 -7.74 0.46
CA ARG A 379 -19.77 -8.08 -0.83
C ARG A 379 -21.28 -8.21 -0.70
N ALA A 380 -21.76 -8.95 0.30
CA ALA A 380 -23.20 -9.12 0.52
C ALA A 380 -23.91 -7.77 0.76
N ALA A 381 -23.30 -6.89 1.56
CA ALA A 381 -23.82 -5.55 1.80
C ALA A 381 -23.78 -4.67 0.54
N ALA A 382 -22.70 -4.75 -0.25
CA ALA A 382 -22.56 -4.00 -1.50
C ALA A 382 -23.56 -4.44 -2.57
N ASP A 383 -23.84 -5.75 -2.66
CA ASP A 383 -24.86 -6.32 -3.54
C ASP A 383 -26.26 -5.84 -3.11
N ALA A 384 -26.58 -5.89 -1.82
CA ALA A 384 -27.84 -5.39 -1.28
C ALA A 384 -28.04 -3.89 -1.52
N ALA A 385 -26.96 -3.11 -1.55
CA ALA A 385 -26.95 -1.69 -1.84
C ALA A 385 -26.92 -1.34 -3.34
N ASN A 386 -26.88 -2.34 -4.24
CA ASN A 386 -26.73 -2.16 -5.69
C ASN A 386 -25.47 -1.35 -6.09
N LEU A 387 -24.38 -1.45 -5.33
CA LEU A 387 -23.08 -0.88 -5.75
C LEU A 387 -22.52 -1.65 -6.96
N GLY A 388 -22.71 -2.98 -6.95
CA GLY A 388 -22.22 -3.89 -7.99
C GLY A 388 -20.71 -4.17 -7.90
N PRO A 389 -20.25 -5.30 -8.48
CA PRO A 389 -18.86 -5.75 -8.38
C PRO A 389 -17.88 -4.79 -9.08
N ASP A 390 -18.34 -4.03 -10.07
CA ASP A 390 -17.51 -3.06 -10.80
C ASP A 390 -17.15 -1.83 -9.95
N ARG A 391 -17.87 -1.59 -8.85
CA ARG A 391 -17.62 -0.48 -7.92
C ARG A 391 -17.09 -0.96 -6.57
N ALA A 392 -17.41 -2.18 -6.14
CA ALA A 392 -16.99 -2.76 -4.87
C ALA A 392 -15.74 -3.66 -5.04
N TRP A 393 -14.56 -3.05 -5.09
CA TRP A 393 -13.31 -3.72 -5.42
C TRP A 393 -12.67 -4.43 -4.23
N VAL A 394 -13.06 -5.68 -3.98
CA VAL A 394 -12.37 -6.53 -3.00
C VAL A 394 -11.08 -7.12 -3.60
N LEU A 395 -9.95 -6.47 -3.39
CA LEU A 395 -8.65 -6.87 -3.92
C LEU A 395 -8.04 -8.05 -3.16
N ALA A 396 -7.21 -8.83 -3.86
CA ALA A 396 -6.18 -9.66 -3.23
C ALA A 396 -4.94 -8.83 -2.88
N VAL A 397 -4.16 -9.26 -1.89
CA VAL A 397 -2.87 -8.64 -1.56
C VAL A 397 -1.93 -8.78 -2.76
N GLY A 398 -1.44 -7.65 -3.28
CA GLY A 398 -0.62 -7.54 -4.49
C GLY A 398 -1.42 -7.26 -5.76
N GLU A 399 -2.76 -7.30 -5.73
CA GLU A 399 -3.59 -6.96 -6.89
C GLU A 399 -3.55 -5.46 -7.18
N THR A 400 -3.55 -5.11 -8.46
CA THR A 400 -3.61 -3.73 -8.97
C THR A 400 -4.90 -3.49 -9.74
N ARG A 401 -5.54 -2.34 -9.52
CA ARG A 401 -6.69 -1.84 -10.28
C ARG A 401 -6.42 -0.46 -10.86
N ARG A 402 -7.04 -0.16 -12.00
CA ARG A 402 -7.06 1.15 -12.67
C ARG A 402 -8.48 1.75 -12.63
N TRP A 403 -8.60 3.08 -12.65
CA TRP A 403 -9.88 3.78 -12.79
C TRP A 403 -9.89 4.85 -13.88
#